data_AF-X0XFV5-F1
#
_entry.id   AF-X0XFV5-F1
#
_cell.length_a   1.000
_cell.length_b   1.000
_cell.length_c   1.000
_cell.angle_alpha   90.00
_cell.angle_beta   90.00
_cell.angle_gamma   90.00
#
_symmetry.space_group_name_H-M   'P 1'
#
loop_
_entity.id
_entity.type
_entity.pdbx_description
1 polymer ?
#
loop_
_entity_poly.entity_id
_entity_poly.type
_entity_poly.pdbx_seq_one_letter_code
_entity_poly.pdbx_strand_id
1 'polypeptide(L)' 'METPPAKLWIGPSGWSYPDWDGVVYPAKKPRGFKPLAHIGQHFNAVEVNTSFYRVPSARTTQAWP' A
#
# COMPACT_ATOMS: atom_id res chain seq x y z
N MET A 1 10.19 32.61 14.43
CA MET A 1 9.70 31.28 14.82
C MET A 1 9.85 30.39 13.61
N GLU A 2 10.62 29.31 13.68
CA GLU A 2 10.76 28.37 12.56
C GLU A 2 9.49 27.55 12.41
N THR A 3 9.00 27.40 11.18
CA THR A 3 7.86 26.53 10.90
C THR A 3 8.32 25.09 11.05
N PRO A 4 7.61 24.24 11.82
CA PRO A 4 7.96 22.83 11.89
C PRO A 4 7.90 22.22 10.49
N PRO A 5 8.81 21.27 10.17
CA PRO A 5 8.83 20.65 8.85
C PRO A 5 7.48 20.00 8.56
N ALA A 6 6.97 20.21 7.34
CA ALA A 6 5.72 19.62 6.91
C ALA A 6 5.81 18.09 6.94
N LYS A 7 4.76 17.43 7.43
CA LYS A 7 4.68 15.97 7.41
C LYS A 7 4.48 15.49 5.97
N LEU A 8 5.48 14.82 5.41
CA LEU A 8 5.42 14.24 4.07
C LEU A 8 4.86 12.82 4.11
N TRP A 9 4.01 12.52 3.13
CA TRP A 9 3.45 11.20 2.89
C TRP A 9 3.96 10.71 1.53
N ILE A 10 4.64 9.57 1.53
CA ILE A 10 5.35 9.03 0.37
C ILE A 10 4.97 7.57 0.23
N GLY A 11 4.60 7.18 -0.99
CA GLY A 11 4.25 5.80 -1.30
C GLY A 11 3.88 5.59 -2.76
N PRO A 12 3.69 4.32 -3.16
CA PRO A 12 3.37 3.94 -4.54
C PRO A 12 1.90 4.16 -4.88
N SER A 13 1.59 4.19 -6.19
CA SER A 13 0.22 4.26 -6.69
C SER A 13 -0.50 2.90 -6.74
N GLY A 14 -0.37 2.11 -5.67
CA GLY A 14 -0.92 0.75 -5.56
C GLY A 14 0.10 -0.26 -5.03
N TRP A 15 -0.31 -1.54 -4.93
CA TRP A 15 0.50 -2.63 -4.37
C TRP A 15 0.25 -3.99 -5.04
N SER A 16 -0.41 -4.01 -6.20
CA SER A 16 -0.81 -5.26 -6.85
C SER A 16 -0.21 -5.34 -8.24
N TYR A 17 1.10 -5.53 -8.29
CA TYR A 17 1.86 -5.60 -9.53
C TYR A 17 2.63 -6.93 -9.60
N PRO A 18 2.44 -7.77 -10.63
CA PRO A 18 3.14 -9.05 -10.75
C PRO A 18 4.65 -8.93 -10.90
N ASP A 19 5.13 -7.86 -11.52
CA ASP A 19 6.55 -7.54 -11.73
C ASP A 19 7.31 -7.18 -10.45
N TRP A 20 6.60 -6.96 -9.33
CA TRP A 20 7.22 -6.73 -8.03
C TRP A 20 7.69 -8.02 -7.36
N ASP A 21 7.29 -9.19 -7.86
CA ASP A 21 7.67 -10.48 -7.31
C ASP A 21 9.17 -10.75 -7.51
N GLY A 22 9.90 -10.91 -6.40
CA GLY A 22 11.36 -11.06 -6.41
C GLY A 22 12.14 -9.74 -6.47
N VAL A 23 11.45 -8.59 -6.57
CA VAL A 23 12.06 -7.25 -6.59
C VAL A 23 11.69 -6.48 -5.32
N VAL A 24 10.39 -6.22 -5.15
CA VAL A 24 9.83 -5.57 -3.96
C VAL A 24 9.32 -6.62 -2.97
N TYR A 25 8.71 -7.69 -3.49
CA TYR A 25 8.20 -8.80 -2.68
C TYR A 25 9.17 -9.97 -2.66
N PRO A 26 9.13 -10.84 -1.63
CA PRO A 26 9.91 -12.06 -1.61
C PRO A 26 9.64 -12.92 -2.85
N ALA A 27 10.71 -13.44 -3.47
CA ALA A 27 10.60 -14.32 -4.64
C ALA A 27 9.74 -15.57 -4.34
N LYS A 28 9.77 -16.06 -3.10
CA LYS A 28 8.88 -17.11 -2.59
C LYS A 28 7.99 -16.54 -1.49
N LYS A 29 6.76 -16.16 -1.85
CA LYS A 29 5.78 -15.62 -0.91
C LYS A 29 5.36 -16.68 0.11
N PRO A 30 5.41 -16.37 1.43
CA PRO A 30 4.85 -17.27 2.43
C PRO A 30 3.33 -17.40 2.28
N ARG A 31 2.75 -18.48 2.82
CA ARG A 31 1.30 -18.64 2.87
C ARG A 31 0.68 -17.46 3.61
N GLY A 32 -0.29 -16.80 2.98
CA GLY A 32 -0.95 -15.63 3.56
C GLY A 32 -0.13 -14.34 3.47
N PHE A 33 0.84 -14.26 2.56
CA PHE A 33 1.56 -13.02 2.27
C PHE A 33 0.58 -11.88 1.97
N LYS A 34 0.79 -10.74 2.63
CA LYS A 34 -0.04 -9.52 2.55
C LYS A 34 0.79 -8.40 1.93
N PRO A 35 0.65 -8.13 0.62
CA PRO A 35 1.50 -7.16 -0.06
C PRO A 35 1.36 -5.74 0.49
N LEU A 36 0.14 -5.31 0.85
CA LEU A 36 -0.12 -3.99 1.44
C LEU A 36 0.58 -3.83 2.80
N ALA A 37 0.39 -4.79 3.71
CA ALA A 37 1.09 -4.80 4.99
C ALA A 37 2.62 -4.82 4.84
N HIS A 38 3.14 -5.52 3.81
CA HIS A 38 4.57 -5.54 3.52
C HIS A 38 5.10 -4.17 3.12
N ILE A 39 4.46 -3.49 2.16
CA ILE A 39 4.91 -2.16 1.73
C ILE A 39 4.67 -1.09 2.80
N GLY A 40 3.68 -1.29 3.68
CA GLY A 40 3.41 -0.43 4.83
C GLY A 40 4.52 -0.43 5.89
N GLN A 41 5.48 -1.36 5.81
CA GLN A 41 6.70 -1.33 6.63
C GLN A 41 7.74 -0.32 6.09
N HIS A 42 7.59 0.13 4.84
CA HIS A 42 8.54 0.98 4.14
C HIS A 42 7.98 2.36 3.78
N PHE A 43 6.67 2.43 3.50
CA PHE A 43 5.97 3.64 3.09
C PHE A 43 4.90 4.03 4.11
N ASN A 44 4.66 5.32 4.27
CA ASN A 44 3.63 5.84 5.16
C ASN A 44 2.31 6.15 4.44
N ALA A 45 2.27 6.03 3.11
CA ALA A 45 1.06 6.19 2.31
C ALA A 45 1.01 5.20 1.15
N VAL A 46 -0.17 5.07 0.54
CA VAL A 46 -0.39 4.35 -0.71
C VAL A 46 -1.61 4.94 -1.41
N GLU A 47 -1.58 5.03 -2.74
CA GLU A 47 -2.76 5.42 -3.51
C GLU A 47 -3.68 4.23 -3.73
N VAL A 48 -4.99 4.48 -3.71
CA VAL A 48 -6.00 3.48 -4.09
C VAL A 48 -6.88 4.08 -5.18
N ASN A 49 -6.97 3.38 -6.32
CA ASN A 49 -7.78 3.82 -7.46
C ASN A 49 -9.04 2.95 -7.68
N THR A 50 -9.36 2.04 -6.76
CA THR A 50 -10.57 1.20 -6.90
C THR A 50 -11.86 2.04 -6.90
N SER A 51 -11.85 3.17 -6.20
CA SER A 51 -12.96 4.13 -6.12
C SER A 51 -13.37 4.70 -7.48
N PHE A 52 -12.45 4.78 -8.44
CA PHE A 52 -12.73 5.24 -9.79
C PHE A 52 -13.75 4.33 -10.51
N TYR A 53 -13.66 3.02 -10.27
CA TYR A 53 -14.59 2.05 -10.84
C TYR A 53 -15.84 1.88 -9.97
N ARG A 54 -15.66 1.87 -8.65
CA ARG A 54 -16.74 1.75 -7.67
C ARG A 54 -16.26 2.16 -6.28
N VAL A 55 -17.09 2.92 -5.57
CA VAL A 55 -16.85 3.23 -4.15
C VAL A 55 -16.77 1.91 -3.35
N PRO A 56 -15.64 1.61 -2.68
CA PRO A 56 -15.51 0.39 -1.90
C PRO A 56 -16.43 0.43 -0.67
N SER A 57 -16.97 -0.73 -0.29
CA SER A 57 -17.78 -0.82 0.93
C SER A 57 -16.90 -0.61 2.17
N ALA A 58 -17.50 -0.16 3.28
CA ALA A 58 -16.79 -0.04 4.55
C ALA A 58 -16.15 -1.38 4.99
N ARG A 59 -16.84 -2.50 4.73
CA ARG A 59 -16.30 -3.84 5.00
C ARG A 59 -15.04 -4.13 4.18
N THR A 60 -15.01 -3.70 2.91
CA THR A 60 -13.86 -3.88 2.02
C THR A 60 -12.66 -3.07 2.53
N THR A 61 -12.87 -1.81 2.87
CA THR A 61 -11.79 -0.93 3.34
C THR A 61 -11.27 -1.35 4.72
N GLN A 62 -12.13 -1.84 5.62
CA GLN A 62 -11.72 -2.42 6.91
C GLN A 62 -10.92 -3.71 6.78
N ALA A 63 -11.08 -4.43 5.67
CA ALA A 63 -10.37 -5.69 5.41
C ALA A 63 -9.05 -5.49 4.65
N TRP A 64 -8.69 -4.27 4.27
CA TRP A 64 -7.38 -4.00 3.67
C TRP A 64 -6.27 -4.38 4.67
N PRO A 65 -5.33 -5.26 4.26
CA PRO A 65 -4.49 -5.99 5.19
C PRO A 65 -3.35 -5.21 5.81
#